data_AF-A0AAU1VMV0-F1
#
_entry.id   AF-A0AAU1VMV0-F1
#
_cell.length_a   1.000
_cell.length_b   1.000
_cell.length_c   1.000
_cell.angle_alpha   90.00
_cell.angle_beta   90.00
_cell.angle_gamma   90.00
#
_symmetry.space_group_name_H-M   'P 1'
#
loop_
_entity.id
_entity.type
_entity.pdbx_description
1 polymer ?
#
loop_
_entity_poly.entity_id
_entity_poly.type
_entity_poly.pdbx_seq_one_letter_code
_entity_poly.pdbx_strand_id
1 'polypeptide(L)'
;MSGVAVVGVADDPAGPPSAGGRGPRLKHSDGPWLRAAGGAEELVAHLGPVRGELALAHAGLMAGAGRLTALAELAAVRESWERRIQAAQGECGSLAAKLRDVARTQGATNEAVGSSFAAVAVPRAGGER
;
A
#
# COMPACT_ATOMS: atom_id res chain seq x y z
N MET A 1 7.33 -11.05 30.59
CA MET A 1 7.40 -12.32 29.82
C MET A 1 6.01 -12.93 29.92
N SER A 2 5.15 -12.65 28.94
CA SER A 2 3.70 -12.93 29.02
C SER A 2 3.37 -14.15 28.17
N GLY A 3 2.65 -15.10 28.76
CA GLY A 3 2.48 -16.47 28.29
C GLY A 3 1.62 -16.62 27.03
N VAL A 4 2.00 -17.62 26.23
CA VAL A 4 1.22 -18.17 25.12
C VAL A 4 0.11 -19.07 25.69
N ALA A 5 -1.13 -18.83 25.29
CA ALA A 5 -2.23 -19.75 25.49
C ALA A 5 -2.49 -20.49 24.17
N VAL A 6 -2.25 -21.81 24.16
CA VAL A 6 -2.67 -22.71 23.09
C VAL A 6 -4.08 -23.19 23.42
N VAL A 7 -5.05 -22.86 22.57
CA VAL A 7 -6.40 -23.42 22.65
C VAL A 7 -6.45 -24.61 21.68
N GLY A 8 -6.68 -25.80 22.24
CA GLY A 8 -6.75 -27.06 21.52
C GLY A 8 -7.92 -27.13 20.55
N VAL A 9 -7.66 -27.66 19.35
CA VAL A 9 -8.68 -28.15 18.43
C VAL A 9 -9.14 -29.51 18.93
N ALA A 10 -10.43 -29.61 19.26
CA ALA A 10 -11.11 -30.89 19.41
C ALA A 10 -11.67 -31.31 18.05
N ASP A 11 -11.48 -32.56 17.69
CA ASP A 11 -11.85 -33.17 16.41
C ASP A 11 -13.02 -34.16 16.58
N ASP A 12 -13.96 -34.08 15.61
CA ASP A 12 -14.99 -35.03 15.13
C ASP A 12 -16.21 -35.45 16.03
N PRO A 13 -17.37 -35.92 15.48
CA PRO A 13 -17.57 -36.67 14.22
C PRO A 13 -18.61 -36.14 13.20
N ALA A 14 -18.24 -36.25 11.93
CA ALA A 14 -19.04 -36.54 10.71
C ALA A 14 -20.59 -36.47 10.81
N GLY A 15 -21.16 -35.37 10.31
CA GLY A 15 -22.54 -35.30 9.81
C GLY A 15 -22.61 -35.54 8.29
N PRO A 16 -23.74 -35.99 7.73
CA PRO A 16 -23.85 -36.33 6.31
C PRO A 16 -23.55 -35.11 5.42
N PRO A 17 -22.94 -35.30 4.24
CA PRO A 17 -22.59 -34.19 3.36
C PRO A 17 -23.87 -33.56 2.81
N SER A 18 -24.27 -32.42 3.39
CA SER A 18 -25.23 -31.54 2.76
C SER A 18 -24.55 -30.96 1.52
N ALA A 19 -24.89 -31.53 0.36
CA ALA A 19 -24.44 -31.08 -0.95
C ALA A 19 -25.06 -29.70 -1.25
N GLY A 20 -24.39 -28.66 -0.77
CA GLY A 20 -24.82 -27.27 -0.95
C GLY A 20 -23.84 -26.26 -0.37
N GLY A 21 -22.58 -26.64 -0.19
CA GLY A 21 -21.56 -25.73 0.29
C GLY A 21 -21.15 -24.74 -0.80
N ARG A 22 -21.78 -23.57 -0.85
CA ARG A 22 -21.18 -22.40 -1.49
C ARG A 22 -19.89 -22.14 -0.72
N GLY A 23 -18.76 -22.55 -1.29
CA GLY A 23 -17.44 -22.30 -0.70
C GLY A 23 -17.27 -20.82 -0.34
N PRO A 24 -16.38 -20.50 0.62
CA PRO A 24 -16.18 -19.12 1.07
C PRO A 24 -16.00 -18.21 -0.14
N ARG A 25 -16.90 -17.23 -0.29
CA ARG A 25 -16.84 -16.26 -1.38
C ARG A 25 -15.53 -15.48 -1.19
N LEU A 26 -14.59 -15.66 -2.11
CA LEU A 26 -13.37 -14.86 -2.14
C LEU A 26 -13.80 -13.39 -2.26
N LYS A 27 -13.68 -12.64 -1.17
CA LYS A 27 -13.88 -11.19 -1.15
C LYS A 27 -12.54 -10.55 -1.45
N HIS A 28 -12.36 -10.13 -2.70
CA HIS A 28 -11.29 -9.21 -3.05
C HIS A 28 -11.55 -7.86 -2.36
N SER A 29 -10.49 -7.24 -1.84
CA SER A 29 -10.57 -5.94 -1.17
C SER A 29 -9.51 -5.01 -1.74
N ASP A 30 -9.91 -3.80 -2.12
CA ASP A 30 -8.99 -2.75 -2.53
C ASP A 30 -8.26 -2.12 -1.34
N GLY A 31 -8.73 -2.42 -0.11
CA GLY A 31 -8.22 -1.85 1.14
C GLY A 31 -6.70 -1.94 1.31
N PRO A 32 -6.04 -3.09 1.08
CA PRO A 32 -4.59 -3.20 1.13
C PRO A 32 -3.87 -2.30 0.12
N TRP A 33 -4.36 -2.24 -1.12
CA TRP A 33 -3.78 -1.41 -2.19
C TRP A 33 -3.94 0.09 -1.91
N LEU A 34 -5.13 0.50 -1.48
CA LEU A 34 -5.40 1.90 -1.14
C LEU A 34 -4.65 2.34 0.12
N ARG A 35 -4.50 1.48 1.14
CA ARG A 35 -3.66 1.79 2.30
C ARG A 35 -2.19 1.93 1.92
N ALA A 36 -1.67 1.02 1.08
CA ALA A 36 -0.31 1.13 0.60
C ALA A 36 -0.10 2.41 -0.24
N ALA A 37 -1.09 2.79 -1.07
CA ALA A 37 -1.04 4.03 -1.83
C ALA A 37 -1.00 5.26 -0.91
N GLY A 38 -1.83 5.28 0.14
CA GLY A 38 -1.82 6.35 1.15
C GLY A 38 -0.49 6.44 1.90
N GLY A 39 0.11 5.30 2.27
CA GLY A 39 1.45 5.29 2.88
C GLY A 39 2.54 5.83 1.95
N ALA A 40 2.47 5.53 0.65
CA ALA A 40 3.41 6.09 -0.33
C ALA A 40 3.24 7.61 -0.49
N GLU A 41 2.01 8.14 -0.42
CA GLU A 41 1.77 9.59 -0.41
C GLU A 41 2.27 10.25 0.86
N GLU A 42 2.10 9.59 2.00
CA GLU A 42 2.62 10.05 3.27
C GLU A 42 4.15 10.19 3.20
N LEU A 43 4.86 9.23 2.58
CA LEU A 43 6.30 9.36 2.34
C LEU A 43 6.66 10.57 1.45
N VAL A 44 5.88 10.86 0.40
CA VAL A 44 6.07 12.07 -0.42
C VAL A 44 5.92 13.33 0.43
N ALA A 45 4.87 13.39 1.26
CA ALA A 45 4.60 14.52 2.12
C ALA A 45 5.73 14.72 3.16
N HIS A 46 6.23 13.65 3.77
CA HIS A 46 7.33 13.70 4.72
C HIS A 46 8.65 14.16 4.09
N LEU A 47 8.92 13.75 2.85
CA LEU A 47 10.13 14.17 2.13
C LEU A 47 10.05 15.61 1.61
N GLY A 48 8.84 16.16 1.45
CA GLY A 48 8.57 17.50 0.92
C GLY A 48 9.42 18.61 1.56
N PRO A 49 9.34 18.78 2.89
CA PRO A 49 10.09 19.82 3.61
C PRO A 49 11.61 19.62 3.62
N VAL A 50 12.09 18.38 3.61
CA VAL A 50 13.51 18.02 3.86
C VAL A 50 14.46 18.73 2.90
N ARG A 51 14.08 18.93 1.63
CA ARG A 51 14.91 19.64 0.65
C ARG A 51 15.10 21.12 1.04
N GLY A 52 14.03 21.77 1.48
CA GLY A 52 14.07 23.16 1.92
C GLY A 52 14.88 23.32 3.21
N GLU A 53 14.69 22.40 4.17
CA GLU A 53 15.44 22.38 5.43
C GLU A 53 16.94 22.18 5.19
N LEU A 54 17.32 21.26 4.28
CA LEU A 54 18.71 21.04 3.92
C LEU A 54 19.34 22.27 3.26
N ALA A 55 18.60 22.96 2.38
CA ALA A 55 19.06 24.20 1.75
C ALA A 55 19.28 25.32 2.79
N LEU A 56 18.35 25.48 3.74
CA LEU A 56 18.46 26.47 4.83
C LEU A 56 19.64 26.16 5.75
N ALA A 57 19.81 24.90 6.16
CA ALA A 57 20.92 24.47 7.00
C ALA A 57 22.27 24.73 6.32
N HIS A 58 22.37 24.46 5.02
CA HIS A 58 23.59 24.73 4.27
C HIS A 58 23.87 26.24 4.14
N ALA A 59 22.85 27.06 3.87
CA ALA A 59 23.01 28.52 3.82
C ALA A 59 23.51 29.08 5.16
N GLY A 60 22.98 28.60 6.29
CA GLY A 60 23.44 28.95 7.62
C GLY A 60 24.90 28.59 7.86
N LEU A 61 25.35 27.42 7.39
CA LEU A 61 26.75 27.03 7.50
C LEU A 61 27.68 27.92 6.65
N MET A 62 27.28 28.22 5.40
CA MET A 62 28.07 29.08 4.51
C MET A 62 28.29 30.48 5.10
N ALA A 63 27.32 31.01 5.85
CA ALA A 63 27.45 32.29 6.53
C ALA A 63 28.50 32.28 7.67
N GLY A 64 28.77 31.12 8.28
CA GLY A 64 29.66 31.00 9.45
C GLY A 64 31.05 30.44 9.17
N ALA A 65 31.29 29.80 8.02
CA ALA A 65 32.44 28.91 7.83
C ALA A 65 33.64 29.48 7.04
N GLY A 66 33.57 30.73 6.57
CA GLY A 66 34.72 31.39 5.93
C GLY A 66 35.23 30.70 4.64
N ARG A 67 36.55 30.67 4.40
CA ARG A 67 37.18 30.13 3.17
C ARG A 67 37.58 28.66 3.25
N LEU A 68 36.86 27.85 4.03
CA LEU A 68 37.19 26.44 4.18
C LEU A 68 36.89 25.67 2.89
N THR A 69 37.87 24.95 2.36
CA THR A 69 37.71 24.10 1.16
C THR A 69 36.67 22.99 1.36
N ALA A 70 36.48 22.53 2.61
CA ALA A 70 35.44 21.58 2.99
C ALA A 70 34.01 22.05 2.66
N LEU A 71 33.78 23.36 2.46
CA LEU A 71 32.47 23.89 2.08
C LEU A 71 32.08 23.51 0.65
N ALA A 72 33.05 23.42 -0.26
CA ALA A 72 32.79 22.96 -1.63
C ALA A 72 32.38 21.48 -1.63
N GLU A 73 33.08 20.64 -0.86
CA GLU A 73 32.73 19.23 -0.68
C GLU A 73 31.33 19.06 -0.07
N LEU A 74 30.99 19.89 0.92
CA LEU A 74 29.67 19.85 1.52
C LEU A 74 28.56 20.30 0.56
N ALA A 75 28.82 21.27 -0.32
CA ALA A 75 27.88 21.65 -1.39
C ALA A 75 27.69 20.47 -2.37
N ALA A 76 28.79 19.81 -2.73
CA ALA A 76 28.88 18.48 -3.35
C ALA A 76 27.84 17.49 -2.81
N VAL A 77 27.98 17.24 -1.50
CA VAL A 77 27.16 16.30 -0.74
C VAL A 77 25.71 16.75 -0.68
N ARG A 78 25.44 18.04 -0.44
CA ARG A 78 24.08 18.61 -0.42
C ARG A 78 23.35 18.32 -1.72
N GLU A 79 23.93 18.69 -2.86
CA GLU A 79 23.30 18.49 -4.17
C GLU A 79 23.03 17.00 -4.44
N SER A 80 23.94 16.13 -4.00
CA SER A 80 23.76 14.68 -4.06
C SER A 80 22.53 14.21 -3.27
N TRP A 81 22.33 14.74 -2.06
CA TRP A 81 21.15 14.46 -1.23
C TRP A 81 19.87 15.03 -1.82
N GLU A 82 19.89 16.27 -2.31
CA GLU A 82 18.73 16.91 -2.96
C GLU A 82 18.22 16.07 -4.14
N ARG A 83 19.13 15.57 -4.98
CA ARG A 83 18.77 14.66 -6.09
C ARG A 83 18.15 13.36 -5.59
N ARG A 84 18.71 12.73 -4.54
CA ARG A 84 18.16 11.48 -3.97
C ARG A 84 16.79 11.68 -3.33
N ILE A 85 16.58 12.79 -2.63
CA ILE A 85 15.27 13.13 -2.04
C ILE A 85 14.24 13.33 -3.15
N GLN A 86 14.59 14.07 -4.20
CA GLN A 86 13.72 14.26 -5.35
C GLN A 86 13.39 12.93 -6.07
N ALA A 87 14.38 12.06 -6.24
CA ALA A 87 14.17 10.73 -6.81
C ALA A 87 13.21 9.90 -5.94
N ALA A 88 13.43 9.87 -4.62
CA ALA A 88 12.58 9.16 -3.67
C ALA A 88 11.13 9.68 -3.67
N GLN A 89 10.93 11.00 -3.77
CA GLN A 89 9.59 11.59 -3.94
C GLN A 89 8.93 11.12 -5.24
N GLY A 90 9.67 11.12 -6.36
CA GLY A 90 9.16 10.66 -7.65
C GLY A 90 8.80 9.18 -7.65
N GLU A 91 9.64 8.34 -7.04
CA GLU A 91 9.41 6.90 -6.88
C GLU A 91 8.18 6.62 -6.00
N CYS A 92 8.06 7.29 -4.85
CA CYS A 92 6.92 7.14 -3.95
C CYS A 92 5.62 7.64 -4.62
N GLY A 93 5.66 8.77 -5.32
CA GLY A 93 4.50 9.28 -6.07
C GLY A 93 4.08 8.34 -7.20
N SER A 94 5.05 7.77 -7.94
CA SER A 94 4.79 6.75 -8.96
C SER A 94 4.18 5.48 -8.35
N LEU A 95 4.70 5.03 -7.22
CA LEU A 95 4.19 3.87 -6.49
C LEU A 95 2.74 4.10 -6.03
N ALA A 96 2.44 5.24 -5.42
CA ALA A 96 1.09 5.60 -5.01
C ALA A 96 0.09 5.55 -6.18
N ALA A 97 0.47 6.10 -7.34
CA ALA A 97 -0.36 6.08 -8.54
C ALA A 97 -0.61 4.65 -9.05
N LYS A 98 0.45 3.83 -9.13
CA LYS A 98 0.36 2.42 -9.57
C LYS A 98 -0.52 1.58 -8.64
N LEU A 99 -0.40 1.76 -7.32
CA LEU A 99 -1.20 1.02 -6.34
C LEU A 99 -2.71 1.33 -6.48
N ARG A 100 -3.06 2.60 -6.76
CA ARG A 100 -4.45 2.96 -7.07
C ARG A 100 -4.96 2.39 -8.38
N ASP A 101 -4.10 2.33 -9.39
CA ASP A 101 -4.44 1.73 -10.68
C ASP A 101 -4.73 0.22 -10.56
N VAL A 102 -3.93 -0.49 -9.74
CA VAL A 102 -4.19 -1.89 -9.39
C VAL A 102 -5.54 -2.05 -8.68
N ALA A 103 -5.83 -1.23 -7.68
CA ALA A 103 -7.11 -1.24 -6.99
C ALA A 103 -8.30 -1.06 -7.96
N ARG A 104 -8.24 -0.06 -8.84
CA ARG A 104 -9.29 0.17 -9.86
C ARG A 104 -9.44 -1.03 -10.80
N THR A 105 -8.33 -1.57 -11.29
CA THR A 105 -8.34 -2.69 -12.24
C THR A 105 -8.91 -3.96 -11.60
N GLN A 106 -8.56 -4.24 -10.34
CA GLN A 106 -9.11 -5.37 -9.60
C GLN A 106 -10.60 -5.20 -9.32
N GLY A 107 -11.05 -4.01 -8.92
CA GLY A 107 -12.46 -3.68 -8.75
C GLY A 107 -13.28 -3.93 -10.01
N ALA A 108 -12.85 -3.36 -11.15
CA ALA A 108 -13.52 -3.54 -12.45
C ALA A 108 -13.54 -5.00 -12.91
N THR A 109 -12.44 -5.73 -12.72
CA THR A 109 -12.38 -7.17 -13.06
C THR A 109 -13.37 -7.97 -12.21
N ASN A 110 -13.45 -7.69 -10.91
CA ASN A 110 -14.37 -8.36 -10.01
C ASN A 110 -15.85 -8.10 -10.35
N GLU A 111 -16.19 -6.87 -10.74
CA GLU A 111 -17.53 -6.54 -11.23
C GLU A 111 -17.88 -7.31 -12.50
N ALA A 112 -16.98 -7.34 -13.48
CA ALA A 112 -17.18 -8.06 -14.74
C ALA A 112 -17.39 -9.58 -14.50
N VAL A 113 -16.54 -10.18 -13.67
CA VAL A 113 -16.68 -11.59 -13.28
C VAL A 113 -17.99 -11.82 -12.53
N GLY A 114 -18.34 -10.95 -11.58
CA GLY A 114 -19.61 -11.03 -10.84
C GLY A 114 -20.84 -11.00 -11.74
N SER A 115 -20.86 -10.09 -12.71
CA SER A 115 -21.95 -10.00 -13.70
C SER A 115 -22.04 -11.24 -14.59
N SER A 116 -20.91 -11.83 -14.98
CA SER A 116 -20.90 -13.07 -15.79
C SER A 116 -21.55 -14.25 -15.05
N PHE A 117 -21.30 -14.39 -13.75
CA PHE A 117 -21.92 -15.43 -12.92
C PHE A 117 -23.39 -15.14 -12.61
N ALA A 118 -23.76 -13.87 -12.42
CA ALA A 118 -25.16 -13.49 -12.20
C ALA A 118 -26.05 -13.84 -13.41
N ALA A 119 -25.52 -13.71 -14.63
CA ALA A 119 -26.24 -14.07 -15.85
C ALA A 119 -26.54 -15.59 -15.97
N VAL A 120 -25.81 -16.45 -15.26
CA VAL A 120 -25.94 -17.92 -15.30
C VAL A 120 -26.66 -18.47 -14.06
N ALA A 121 -26.96 -17.62 -13.07
CA ALA A 121 -27.62 -18.05 -11.85
C ALA A 121 -29.07 -18.51 -12.13
N VAL A 122 -29.30 -19.83 -12.05
CA VAL A 122 -30.63 -20.43 -12.21
C VAL A 122 -31.52 -20.07 -11.01
N PRO A 123 -32.75 -19.57 -11.21
CA PRO A 123 -33.71 -19.40 -10.12
C PRO A 123 -33.93 -20.74 -9.42
N ARG A 124 -33.76 -20.78 -8.10
CA ARG A 124 -34.14 -21.96 -7.32
C ARG A 124 -35.65 -22.09 -7.42
N ALA A 125 -36.13 -23.08 -8.19
CA ALA A 125 -37.54 -23.39 -8.30
C ALA A 125 -38.11 -23.54 -6.88
N GLY A 126 -39.13 -22.73 -6.60
CA GLY A 126 -39.89 -22.81 -5.35
C GLY A 126 -40.42 -24.21 -5.19
N GLY A 127 -40.06 -24.85 -4.08
CA GLY A 127 -40.72 -26.07 -3.65
C GLY A 127 -42.11 -25.69 -3.16
N GLU A 128 -43.09 -25.81 -4.05
CA GLU A 128 -44.50 -25.91 -3.68
C GLU A 128 -44.70 -27.21 -2.87
N ARG A 129 -44.99 -27.07 -1.59
CA ARG A 129 -46.19 -27.59 -0.90
C ARG A 129 -46.09 -27.37 0.60
#